data_AF-A0A9E3Y1K4-F1
#
_entry.id   AF-A0A9E3Y1K4-F1
#
_cell.length_a   1.000
_cell.length_b   1.000
_cell.length_c   1.000
_cell.angle_alpha   90.00
_cell.angle_beta   90.00
_cell.angle_gamma   90.00
#
_symmetry.space_group_name_H-M   'P 1'
#
loop_
_entity.id
_entity.type
_entity.pdbx_description
1 polymer ?
#
loop_
_entity_poly.entity_id
_entity_poly.type
_entity_poly.pdbx_seq_one_letter_code
_entity_poly.pdbx_strand_id
1 'polypeptide(L)'
;MLFMLAAVQLLVNLYMVTTVSAAGFDAARIVASRQVDHQDHGSVRAAQARAESRFRSLVGRSADNADLRWNVNTQTVTLQVVVSPPSILPTSLGRDVAFGSIDRSFTVQVEELR
;
A
#
# COMPACT_ATOMS: atom_id res chain seq x y z
N MET A 1 -10.74 -30.81 -3.59
CA MET A 1 -9.86 -29.84 -4.28
C MET A 1 -10.36 -28.40 -4.19
N LEU A 2 -11.66 -28.14 -4.39
CA LEU A 2 -12.22 -26.78 -4.27
C LEU A 2 -11.91 -26.08 -2.93
N PHE A 3 -12.04 -26.81 -1.81
CA PHE A 3 -11.69 -26.28 -0.48
C PHE A 3 -10.23 -25.87 -0.35
N MET A 4 -9.30 -26.64 -0.92
CA MET A 4 -7.88 -26.32 -0.90
C MET A 4 -7.57 -25.05 -1.71
N LEU A 5 -8.20 -24.90 -2.90
CA LEU A 5 -8.08 -23.67 -3.69
C LEU A 5 -8.64 -22.46 -2.95
N ALA A 6 -9.79 -22.60 -2.29
CA ALA A 6 -10.38 -21.54 -1.47
C ALA A 6 -9.48 -21.17 -0.27
N ALA A 7 -8.89 -22.16 0.41
CA ALA A 7 -7.97 -21.92 1.50
C ALA A 7 -6.69 -21.21 1.05
N VAL A 8 -6.12 -21.58 -0.10
CA VAL A 8 -4.96 -20.90 -0.69
C VAL A 8 -5.32 -19.46 -1.07
N GLN A 9 -6.48 -19.23 -1.69
CA GLN A 9 -6.94 -17.87 -2.03
C GLN A 9 -7.10 -17.01 -0.78
N LEU A 10 -7.62 -17.58 0.32
CA LEU A 10 -7.74 -16.89 1.60
C LEU A 10 -6.36 -16.54 2.17
N LEU A 11 -5.40 -17.46 2.13
CA LEU A 11 -4.02 -17.22 2.58
C LEU A 11 -3.34 -16.12 1.75
N VAL A 12 -3.51 -16.12 0.44
CA VAL A 12 -2.99 -15.07 -0.46
C VAL A 12 -3.62 -13.72 -0.12
N ASN A 13 -4.92 -13.67 0.13
CA ASN A 13 -5.59 -12.43 0.50
C ASN A 13 -5.09 -11.90 1.85
N LEU A 14 -4.93 -12.77 2.85
CA LEU A 14 -4.41 -12.39 4.17
C LEU A 14 -2.97 -11.88 4.09
N TYR A 15 -2.12 -12.57 3.31
CA TYR A 15 -0.77 -12.11 3.01
C TYR A 15 -0.77 -10.72 2.36
N MET A 16 -1.65 -10.48 1.39
CA MET A 16 -1.75 -9.18 0.72
C MET A 16 -2.19 -8.08 1.68
N VAL A 17 -3.22 -8.31 2.49
CA VAL A 17 -3.71 -7.33 3.47
C VAL A 17 -2.62 -6.95 4.47
N THR A 18 -1.91 -7.94 5.00
CA THR A 18 -0.82 -7.72 5.97
C THR A 18 0.36 -6.99 5.34
N THR A 19 0.80 -7.41 4.16
CA THR A 19 1.92 -6.80 3.43
C THR A 19 1.61 -5.37 3.02
N VAL A 20 0.44 -5.10 2.44
CA VAL A 20 0.01 -3.74 2.06
C VAL A 20 -0.11 -2.85 3.29
N SER A 21 -0.59 -3.38 4.42
CA SER A 21 -0.69 -2.62 5.66
C SER A 21 0.69 -2.22 6.20
N ALA A 22 1.63 -3.15 6.24
CA ALA A 22 2.99 -2.87 6.70
C ALA A 22 3.72 -1.92 5.74
N ALA A 23 3.66 -2.19 4.44
CA ALA A 23 4.34 -1.38 3.43
C ALA A 23 3.73 0.03 3.31
N GLY A 24 2.40 0.16 3.40
CA GLY A 24 1.71 1.45 3.36
C GLY A 24 2.06 2.33 4.56
N PHE A 25 2.11 1.74 5.76
CA PHE A 25 2.55 2.45 6.96
C PHE A 25 4.03 2.86 6.87
N ASP A 26 4.92 1.96 6.42
CA ASP A 26 6.35 2.27 6.22
C ASP A 26 6.54 3.40 5.20
N ALA A 27 5.81 3.36 4.09
CA ALA A 27 5.83 4.41 3.07
C ALA A 27 5.39 5.77 3.63
N ALA A 28 4.26 5.81 4.35
CA ALA A 28 3.79 7.04 5.00
C ALA A 28 4.81 7.58 6.00
N ARG A 29 5.43 6.70 6.79
CA ARG A 29 6.48 7.05 7.75
C ARG A 29 7.75 7.61 7.09
N ILE A 30 8.17 7.05 5.96
CA ILE A 30 9.34 7.55 5.21
C ILE A 30 9.11 9.00 4.77
N VAL A 31 7.91 9.31 4.24
CA VAL A 31 7.57 10.67 3.81
C VAL A 31 7.43 11.60 5.01
N ALA A 32 6.83 11.13 6.11
CA ALA A 32 6.67 11.91 7.35
C ALA A 32 7.98 12.11 8.14
N SER A 33 9.08 11.49 7.70
CA SER A 33 10.35 11.55 8.43
C SER A 33 10.91 12.96 8.47
N ARG A 34 11.57 13.29 9.59
CA ARG A 34 12.32 14.54 9.77
C ARG A 34 13.41 14.81 8.73
N GLN A 35 13.81 13.79 7.95
CA GLN A 35 14.79 13.95 6.87
C GLN A 35 14.21 14.60 5.62
N VAL A 36 12.87 14.71 5.55
CA VAL A 36 12.15 15.34 4.44
C VAL A 36 11.86 16.78 4.86
N ASP A 37 12.38 17.73 4.09
CA ASP A 37 11.89 19.11 4.18
C ASP A 37 10.47 19.16 3.62
N HIS A 38 9.49 19.43 4.49
CA HIS A 38 8.06 19.48 4.14
C HIS A 38 7.62 20.86 3.62
N GLN A 39 8.49 21.87 3.69
CA GLN A 39 8.27 23.17 3.05
C GLN A 39 8.75 23.18 1.59
N ASP A 40 9.69 22.30 1.24
CA ASP A 40 10.13 22.09 -0.14
C ASP A 40 9.31 20.98 -0.85
N HIS A 41 8.52 21.39 -1.84
CA HIS A 41 7.77 20.47 -2.68
C HIS A 41 8.65 19.46 -3.45
N GLY A 42 9.90 19.82 -3.77
CA GLY A 42 10.87 18.94 -4.43
C GLY A 42 11.29 17.78 -3.52
N SER A 43 11.69 18.10 -2.30
CA SER A 43 11.99 17.16 -1.22
C SER A 43 10.83 16.18 -0.95
N VAL A 44 9.61 16.69 -0.80
CA VAL A 44 8.41 15.84 -0.58
C VAL A 44 8.18 14.88 -1.75
N ARG A 45 8.24 15.36 -3.00
CA ARG A 45 8.07 14.49 -4.19
C ARG A 45 9.16 13.43 -4.29
N ALA A 46 10.40 13.78 -3.98
CA ALA A 46 11.51 12.81 -3.97
C ALA A 46 11.35 11.75 -2.87
N ALA A 47 10.79 12.13 -1.71
CA ALA A 47 10.45 11.19 -0.65
C ALA A 47 9.30 10.25 -1.05
N GLN A 48 8.22 10.80 -1.64
CA GLN A 48 7.10 10.01 -2.18
C GLN A 48 7.59 8.98 -3.21
N ALA A 49 8.38 9.39 -4.21
CA ALA A 49 8.89 8.47 -5.23
C ALA A 49 9.74 7.32 -4.63
N ARG A 50 10.58 7.62 -3.63
CA ARG A 50 11.36 6.60 -2.90
C ARG A 50 10.46 5.67 -2.11
N ALA A 51 9.46 6.21 -1.41
CA ALA A 51 8.49 5.45 -0.63
C ALA A 51 7.64 4.54 -1.53
N GLU A 52 7.19 5.02 -2.68
CA GLU A 52 6.45 4.24 -3.66
C GLU A 52 7.29 3.12 -4.28
N SER A 53 8.55 3.39 -4.63
CA SER A 53 9.46 2.36 -5.13
C SER A 53 9.66 1.25 -4.11
N ARG A 54 9.87 1.62 -2.83
CA ARG A 54 9.97 0.66 -1.74
C ARG A 54 8.68 -0.13 -1.52
N PHE A 55 7.53 0.55 -1.50
CA PHE A 55 6.21 -0.10 -1.40
C PHE A 55 6.04 -1.16 -2.49
N ARG A 56 6.29 -0.80 -3.75
CA ARG A 56 6.18 -1.71 -4.90
C ARG A 56 7.15 -2.89 -4.78
N SER A 57 8.37 -2.66 -4.29
CA SER A 57 9.34 -3.74 -4.06
C SER A 57 8.89 -4.76 -3.00
N LEU A 58 8.19 -4.31 -1.95
CA LEU A 58 7.72 -5.16 -0.86
C LEU A 58 6.46 -5.94 -1.24
N VAL A 59 5.53 -5.28 -1.94
CA VAL A 59 4.27 -5.91 -2.37
C VAL A 59 4.45 -6.76 -3.63
N GLY A 60 5.48 -6.48 -4.44
CA GLY A 60 5.78 -7.22 -5.67
C GLY A 60 4.78 -6.94 -6.79
N ARG A 61 4.61 -7.89 -7.71
CA ARG A 61 3.79 -7.73 -8.93
C ARG A 61 2.35 -7.26 -8.68
N SER A 62 1.78 -7.59 -7.53
CA SER A 62 0.43 -7.13 -7.19
C SER A 62 0.34 -5.61 -7.00
N ALA A 63 1.47 -4.93 -6.73
CA ALA A 63 1.52 -3.47 -6.66
C ALA A 63 1.75 -2.79 -8.02
N ASP A 64 1.97 -3.51 -9.12
CA ASP A 64 2.18 -2.87 -10.43
C ASP A 64 0.96 -2.01 -10.82
N ASN A 65 -0.25 -2.49 -10.49
CA ASN A 65 -1.52 -1.80 -10.69
C ASN A 65 -2.06 -1.12 -9.42
N ALA A 66 -1.22 -0.89 -8.41
CA ALA A 66 -1.62 -0.16 -7.22
C ALA A 66 -1.86 1.32 -7.55
N ASP A 67 -2.97 1.87 -7.06
CA ASP A 67 -3.21 3.30 -7.02
C ASP A 67 -2.76 3.83 -5.65
N LEU A 68 -1.76 4.71 -5.65
CA LEU A 68 -1.22 5.35 -4.46
C LEU A 68 -1.53 6.84 -4.53
N ARG A 69 -2.32 7.31 -3.57
CA ARG A 69 -2.73 8.72 -3.49
C ARG A 69 -2.20 9.35 -2.22
N TRP A 70 -1.42 10.40 -2.41
CA TRP A 70 -0.79 11.14 -1.32
C TRP A 70 -1.55 12.42 -1.00
N ASN A 71 -1.71 12.70 0.27
CA ASN A 71 -2.06 14.01 0.80
C ASN A 71 -1.07 14.37 1.90
N VAL A 72 -0.18 15.32 1.62
CA VAL A 72 0.92 15.71 2.50
C VAL A 72 0.77 17.18 2.88
N ASN A 73 0.84 17.45 4.17
CA ASN A 73 1.00 18.80 4.70
C ASN A 73 2.15 18.82 5.73
N THR A 74 2.37 19.96 6.37
CA THR A 74 3.50 20.16 7.31
C THR A 74 3.36 19.40 8.63
N GLN A 75 2.19 18.86 8.94
CA GLN A 75 1.89 18.17 10.20
C GLN A 75 1.55 16.70 9.98
N THR A 76 0.94 16.35 8.85
CA THR A 76 0.47 15.00 8.56
C THR A 76 0.74 14.57 7.13
N VAL A 77 1.03 13.28 7.00
CA VAL A 77 1.13 12.55 5.74
C VAL A 77 0.01 11.52 5.72
N THR A 78 -0.85 11.59 4.71
CA THR A 78 -1.86 10.57 4.42
C THR A 78 -1.53 9.87 3.11
N LEU A 79 -1.52 8.55 3.14
CA LEU A 79 -1.39 7.68 1.98
C LEU A 79 -2.64 6.81 1.87
N GLN A 80 -3.37 6.93 0.77
CA GLN A 80 -4.39 5.97 0.38
C GLN A 80 -3.79 4.99 -0.63
N VAL A 81 -3.99 3.70 -0.39
CA VAL A 81 -3.52 2.62 -1.26
C VAL A 81 -4.72 1.78 -1.69
N VAL A 82 -4.92 1.66 -2.99
CA VAL A 82 -5.89 0.75 -3.58
C VAL A 82 -5.17 -0.32 -4.40
N VAL A 83 -5.30 -1.60 -4.01
CA VAL A 83 -4.65 -2.75 -4.66
C VAL A 83 -5.65 -3.85 -4.92
N SER A 84 -5.58 -4.47 -6.10
CA SER A 84 -6.34 -5.69 -6.39
C SER A 84 -5.49 -6.93 -6.13
N PRO A 85 -5.90 -7.85 -5.23
CA PRO A 85 -5.18 -9.11 -5.03
C PRO A 85 -5.14 -9.95 -6.31
N PRO A 86 -4.11 -10.79 -6.49
CA PRO A 86 -4.12 -11.76 -7.56
C PRO A 86 -5.21 -12.82 -7.31
N SER A 87 -5.98 -13.12 -8.35
CA SER A 87 -6.97 -14.22 -8.32
C SER A 87 -6.35 -15.47 -8.92
N ILE A 88 -6.38 -16.57 -8.15
CA ILE A 88 -6.02 -17.91 -8.63
C ILE A 88 -7.26 -18.74 -8.99
N LEU A 89 -8.46 -18.15 -8.84
CA LEU A 89 -9.72 -18.81 -9.17
C LEU A 89 -10.02 -18.67 -10.68
N PRO A 90 -10.56 -19.72 -11.33
CA PRO A 90 -11.06 -19.61 -12.70
C PRO A 90 -12.06 -18.48 -12.83
N THR A 91 -12.01 -17.72 -13.93
CA THR A 91 -12.88 -16.55 -14.18
C THR A 91 -14.38 -16.86 -14.07
N SER A 92 -14.78 -18.12 -14.29
CA SER A 92 -16.16 -18.61 -14.15
C SER A 92 -16.65 -18.72 -12.70
N LEU A 93 -15.74 -18.81 -11.72
CA LEU A 93 -16.02 -18.86 -10.27
C LEU A 93 -15.56 -17.59 -9.55
N GLY A 94 -14.63 -16.85 -10.15
CA GLY A 94 -13.92 -15.75 -9.51
C GLY A 94 -14.66 -14.42 -9.45
N ARG A 95 -15.75 -14.19 -10.20
CA ARG A 95 -16.39 -12.86 -10.23
C ARG A 95 -17.14 -12.51 -8.94
N ASP A 96 -17.74 -13.51 -8.28
CA ASP A 96 -18.51 -13.32 -7.05
C ASP A 96 -17.69 -13.67 -5.77
N VAL A 97 -16.54 -14.34 -5.94
CA VAL A 97 -15.67 -14.83 -4.83
C VAL A 97 -14.30 -14.17 -4.82
N ALA A 98 -13.91 -13.41 -5.86
CA ALA A 98 -12.71 -12.59 -5.80
C ALA A 98 -12.89 -11.54 -4.69
N PHE A 99 -12.15 -11.73 -3.61
CA PHE A 99 -11.93 -10.72 -2.59
C PHE A 99 -11.61 -9.41 -3.31
N GLY A 100 -12.47 -8.40 -3.13
CA GLY A 100 -12.42 -7.14 -3.88
C GLY A 100 -11.13 -6.36 -3.68
N SER A 101 -11.08 -5.14 -4.21
CA SER A 101 -9.93 -4.26 -4.01
C SER A 101 -9.67 -4.02 -2.52
N ILE A 102 -8.41 -4.13 -2.12
CA ILE A 102 -7.92 -3.67 -0.82
C ILE A 102 -7.80 -2.14 -0.91
N ASP A 103 -8.64 -1.42 -0.17
CA ASP A 103 -8.57 0.04 0.00
C ASP A 103 -8.19 0.36 1.45
N ARG A 104 -7.02 0.97 1.64
CA ARG A 104 -6.48 1.30 2.97
C ARG A 104 -5.91 2.71 2.97
N SER A 105 -6.19 3.44 4.05
CA SER A 105 -5.64 4.76 4.30
C SER A 105 -4.73 4.73 5.54
N PHE A 106 -3.57 5.37 5.42
CA PHE A 106 -2.55 5.47 6.46
C PHE A 106 -2.28 6.93 6.72
N THR A 107 -2.45 7.38 7.97
CA THR A 107 -2.14 8.75 8.38
C THR A 107 -1.07 8.74 9.46
N VAL A 108 0.00 9.49 9.22
CA VAL A 108 1.16 9.60 10.10
C VAL A 108 1.44 11.07 10.37
N GLN A 109 1.80 11.41 11.61
CA GLN A 109 2.24 12.76 11.98
C GLN A 109 3.70 12.96 11.56
N VAL A 110 4.02 14.13 11.03
CA VAL A 110 5.38 14.52 10.66
C VAL A 110 6.25 14.59 11.93
N GLU A 111 7.44 14.02 11.86
CA GLU A 111 8.38 14.02 12.99
C GLU A 111 8.94 15.45 13.21
N GLU A 112 8.58 16.11 14.32
CA GLU A 112 9.15 17.40 14.72
C GLU A 112 10.53 17.25 15.37
N LEU A 113 11.44 18.19 15.10
CA LEU A 113 12.74 18.30 15.76
C LEU A 113 12.53 18.96 17.14
N ARG A 114 12.83 18.22 18.22
CA ARG A 114 12.87 18.77 19.58
C ARG A 114 14.30 18.79 20.10
#